data_AF-A0A9D1UGJ0-F1
#
_entry.id   AF-A0A9D1UGJ0-F1
#
_cell.length_a   1.000
_cell.length_b   1.000
_cell.length_c   1.000
_cell.angle_alpha   90.00
_cell.angle_beta   90.00
_cell.angle_gamma   90.00
#
_symmetry.space_group_name_H-M   'P 1'
#
loop_
_entity.id
_entity.type
_entity.pdbx_description
1 polymer ?
#
loop_
_entity_poly.entity_id
_entity_poly.type
_entity_poly.pdbx_seq_one_letter_code
_entity_poly.pdbx_strand_id
1 'polypeptide(L)'
;MRKYVLFLFAFLPMVCFGQFEKYFEDATLRMDYSHSGRVGVEYFNVENFLKIPHWAGSRQNMTDELGLGVHKIEMIEKNTGKLLFSKGFCSLMEEWLTMPEAKTSCGNFQETFLMPFPKVDVRLLFYTRDDNNQFKLVAEEEFTPSQAEEVDKDELAKAIDLHIAAEPSKCLDVVIVPAGYTVSEKEKMLSDLKMFSDFLFSKPPFDEAKDKISVRGVEFFSSESGIPGLASSKAKFNELGVHYNTFGSERYIMTEQLWKLHDAIIGIPYDQIVIMCNSDVYGGGGIYNFYATSYVNPQNGFVLIHEFSHSCFGLADEYAENDSPAGMLSATTEPWERNVTTLKNFSNKWEDMIRDTTPRPTPCTEIYKDEVGVFEGAAYQSKGIYRPYQNCLMRSDVPFCPVCTREIQNMLESYTK
;
A
#
# COMPACT_ATOMS: atom_id res chain seq x y z
N MET A 1 -39.31 -42.14 35.98
CA MET A 1 -38.49 -40.90 35.88
C MET A 1 -37.91 -40.81 34.48
N ARG A 2 -38.46 -39.97 33.62
CA ARG A 2 -38.01 -39.76 32.23
C ARG A 2 -36.85 -38.76 32.24
N LYS A 3 -35.66 -39.19 31.83
CA LYS A 3 -34.51 -38.29 31.64
C LYS A 3 -34.69 -37.57 30.30
N TYR A 4 -34.82 -36.25 30.33
CA TYR A 4 -34.71 -35.40 29.15
C TYR A 4 -33.23 -35.00 28.99
N VAL A 5 -32.63 -35.37 27.87
CA VAL A 5 -31.33 -34.88 27.43
C VAL A 5 -31.60 -33.60 26.64
N LEU A 6 -31.19 -32.45 27.18
CA LEU A 6 -31.15 -31.20 26.44
C LEU A 6 -29.90 -31.18 25.56
N PHE A 7 -30.08 -31.22 24.24
CA PHE A 7 -29.04 -30.83 23.29
C PHE A 7 -29.01 -29.31 23.20
N LEU A 8 -27.95 -28.69 23.71
CA LEU A 8 -27.63 -27.30 23.41
C LEU A 8 -27.01 -27.25 22.01
N PHE A 9 -27.78 -26.81 21.01
CA PHE A 9 -27.21 -26.41 19.73
C PHE A 9 -26.54 -25.04 19.91
N ALA A 10 -25.21 -25.02 19.94
CA ALA A 10 -24.45 -23.79 19.77
C ALA A 10 -24.64 -23.30 18.33
N PHE A 11 -25.45 -22.26 18.15
CA PHE A 11 -25.48 -21.50 16.91
C PHE A 11 -24.15 -20.74 16.78
N LEU A 12 -23.26 -21.20 15.90
CA LEU A 12 -22.18 -20.35 15.39
C LEU A 12 -22.80 -19.18 14.60
N PRO A 13 -22.23 -17.96 14.66
CA PRO A 13 -22.75 -16.83 13.93
C PRO A 13 -22.44 -16.98 12.43
N MET A 14 -23.41 -17.49 11.67
CA MET A 14 -23.37 -17.54 10.20
C MET A 14 -23.71 -16.17 9.56
N VAL A 15 -23.42 -15.06 10.26
CA VAL A 15 -23.98 -13.73 9.93
C VAL A 15 -23.08 -12.94 8.97
N CYS A 16 -21.76 -13.15 8.95
CA CYS A 16 -20.85 -12.37 8.10
C CYS A 16 -20.85 -12.79 6.63
N PHE A 17 -20.95 -14.10 6.31
CA PHE A 17 -21.01 -14.59 4.92
C PHE A 17 -22.21 -14.05 4.13
N GLY A 18 -23.31 -13.70 4.82
CA GLY A 18 -24.50 -13.14 4.17
C GLY A 18 -24.34 -11.67 3.74
N GLN A 19 -23.35 -10.93 4.24
CA GLN A 19 -23.20 -9.51 3.91
C GLN A 19 -22.58 -9.31 2.52
N PHE A 20 -21.51 -10.04 2.18
CA PHE A 20 -20.87 -9.91 0.87
C PHE A 20 -21.85 -10.29 -0.24
N GLU A 21 -22.39 -11.51 -0.21
CA GLU A 21 -23.29 -12.02 -1.26
C GLU A 21 -24.60 -11.24 -1.39
N LYS A 22 -25.01 -10.51 -0.35
CA LYS A 22 -26.18 -9.64 -0.41
C LYS A 22 -25.94 -8.38 -1.24
N TYR A 23 -24.74 -7.78 -1.13
CA TYR A 23 -24.47 -6.46 -1.70
C TYR A 23 -23.49 -6.48 -2.87
N PHE A 24 -22.70 -7.55 -3.03
CA PHE A 24 -21.60 -7.62 -3.98
C PHE A 24 -21.62 -8.90 -4.82
N GLU A 25 -21.10 -8.80 -6.04
CA GLU A 25 -20.74 -9.94 -6.89
C GLU A 25 -19.28 -10.34 -6.66
N ASP A 26 -18.91 -11.57 -7.03
CA ASP A 26 -17.50 -11.96 -7.12
C ASP A 26 -16.85 -11.35 -8.38
N ALA A 27 -16.69 -10.04 -8.32
CA ALA A 27 -16.08 -9.19 -9.34
C ALA A 27 -15.51 -7.95 -8.66
N THR A 28 -14.58 -7.29 -9.33
CA THR A 28 -13.97 -6.05 -8.87
C THR A 28 -14.51 -4.89 -9.70
N LEU A 29 -15.00 -3.85 -9.02
CA LEU A 29 -15.18 -2.52 -9.60
C LEU A 29 -13.83 -1.81 -9.55
N ARG A 30 -13.22 -1.61 -10.72
CA ARG A 30 -12.07 -0.71 -10.87
C ARG A 30 -12.59 0.67 -11.29
N MET A 31 -12.19 1.68 -10.55
CA MET A 31 -12.49 3.08 -10.84
C MET A 31 -11.19 3.80 -11.17
N ASP A 32 -11.07 4.27 -12.40
CA ASP A 32 -9.95 5.08 -12.86
C ASP A 32 -10.37 6.54 -12.80
N TYR A 33 -9.56 7.37 -12.14
CA TYR A 33 -9.84 8.80 -11.98
C TYR A 33 -8.57 9.64 -12.09
N SER A 34 -8.72 10.89 -12.48
CA SER A 34 -7.66 11.89 -12.40
C SER A 34 -7.74 12.64 -11.07
N HIS A 35 -6.62 12.70 -10.37
CA HIS A 35 -6.44 13.54 -9.19
C HIS A 35 -5.59 14.72 -9.61
N SER A 36 -6.20 15.90 -9.68
CA SER A 36 -5.52 17.15 -10.05
C SER A 36 -5.62 18.14 -8.91
N GLY A 37 -4.63 19.01 -8.72
CA GLY A 37 -4.71 19.93 -7.60
C GLY A 37 -3.48 20.78 -7.42
N ARG A 38 -3.49 21.61 -6.37
CA ARG A 38 -2.38 22.40 -5.84
C ARG A 38 -2.63 22.67 -4.37
N VAL A 39 -1.66 23.26 -3.66
CA VAL A 39 -1.82 23.54 -2.22
C VAL A 39 -3.12 24.33 -1.97
N GLY A 40 -4.02 23.73 -1.19
CA GLY A 40 -5.31 24.30 -0.79
C GLY A 40 -6.49 24.00 -1.73
N VAL A 41 -6.31 23.27 -2.84
CA VAL A 41 -7.41 22.86 -3.72
C VAL A 41 -7.08 21.58 -4.49
N GLU A 42 -7.99 20.62 -4.46
CA GLU A 42 -7.88 19.34 -5.16
C GLU A 42 -9.18 19.05 -5.93
N TYR A 43 -9.05 18.30 -7.02
CA TYR A 43 -10.11 17.89 -7.92
C TYR A 43 -9.97 16.39 -8.19
N PHE A 44 -11.10 15.69 -8.13
CA PHE A 44 -11.20 14.26 -8.40
C PHE A 44 -12.19 14.09 -9.54
N ASN A 45 -11.72 13.61 -10.71
CA ASN A 45 -12.58 13.40 -11.87
C ASN A 45 -12.52 11.94 -12.27
N VAL A 46 -13.64 11.23 -12.16
CA VAL A 46 -13.73 9.83 -12.60
C VAL A 46 -13.76 9.76 -14.12
N GLU A 47 -12.88 8.94 -14.68
CA GLU A 47 -12.69 8.78 -16.12
C GLU A 47 -13.38 7.51 -16.63
N ASN A 48 -13.28 6.40 -15.89
CA ASN A 48 -13.95 5.16 -16.27
C ASN A 48 -14.26 4.24 -15.07
N PHE A 49 -15.25 3.37 -15.28
CA PHE A 49 -15.58 2.25 -14.40
C PHE A 49 -15.46 0.94 -15.16
N LEU A 50 -14.64 0.02 -14.66
CA LEU A 50 -14.45 -1.31 -15.24
C LEU A 50 -14.96 -2.38 -14.28
N LYS A 51 -15.59 -3.41 -14.83
CA LYS A 51 -15.91 -4.65 -14.14
C LYS A 51 -14.89 -5.73 -14.50
N ILE A 52 -14.06 -6.09 -13.53
CA ILE A 52 -13.05 -7.14 -13.66
C ILE A 52 -13.58 -8.43 -13.00
N PRO A 53 -13.38 -9.61 -13.61
CA PRO A 53 -13.75 -10.89 -12.98
C PRO A 53 -13.02 -11.12 -11.66
N HIS A 54 -13.76 -11.67 -10.68
CA HIS A 54 -13.29 -12.00 -9.32
C HIS A 54 -12.95 -10.79 -8.44
N TRP A 55 -13.18 -10.96 -7.13
CA TRP A 55 -12.73 -10.04 -6.08
C TRP A 55 -11.61 -10.70 -5.26
N ALA A 56 -10.43 -10.06 -5.26
CA ALA A 56 -9.25 -10.56 -4.55
C ALA A 56 -9.30 -10.29 -3.05
N GLY A 57 -9.77 -9.11 -2.65
CA GLY A 57 -9.74 -8.70 -1.25
C GLY A 57 -10.64 -9.50 -0.31
N SER A 58 -10.60 -9.14 0.98
CA SER A 58 -11.42 -9.80 2.00
C SER A 58 -12.92 -9.74 1.65
N ARG A 59 -13.63 -10.83 1.95
CA ARG A 59 -15.10 -10.90 1.91
C ARG A 59 -15.74 -10.78 3.30
N GLN A 60 -14.92 -10.59 4.33
CA GLN A 60 -15.33 -10.47 5.73
C GLN A 60 -15.11 -9.06 6.25
N ASN A 61 -13.90 -8.52 6.05
CA ASN A 61 -13.49 -7.20 6.50
C ASN A 61 -13.67 -6.19 5.37
N MET A 62 -14.92 -5.81 5.10
CA MET A 62 -15.25 -4.89 4.01
C MET A 62 -14.99 -3.43 4.34
N THR A 63 -14.91 -3.09 5.63
CA THR A 63 -14.74 -1.71 6.10
C THR A 63 -13.44 -1.57 6.85
N ASP A 64 -12.64 -0.58 6.44
CA ASP A 64 -11.39 -0.20 7.11
C ASP A 64 -11.64 0.28 8.55
N GLU A 65 -11.09 -0.46 9.51
CA GLU A 65 -11.07 -0.12 10.95
C GLU A 65 -9.71 0.41 11.42
N LEU A 66 -8.67 0.35 10.58
CA LEU A 66 -7.30 0.75 10.90
C LEU A 66 -7.13 2.26 10.82
N GLY A 67 -7.86 2.89 9.89
CA GLY A 67 -7.84 4.33 9.65
C GLY A 67 -6.48 4.83 9.21
N LEU A 68 -5.77 4.07 8.37
CA LEU A 68 -4.47 4.46 7.81
C LEU A 68 -4.66 5.24 6.49
N GLY A 69 -3.59 5.87 6.02
CA GLY A 69 -3.58 6.65 4.78
C GLY A 69 -4.11 8.07 4.93
N VAL A 70 -3.81 8.91 3.95
CA VAL A 70 -4.23 10.31 3.85
C VAL A 70 -5.60 10.45 3.21
N HIS A 71 -5.89 9.58 2.24
CA HIS A 71 -7.17 9.49 1.59
C HIS A 71 -7.95 8.27 2.05
N LYS A 72 -9.28 8.33 1.92
CA LYS A 72 -10.17 7.20 2.13
C LYS A 72 -11.36 7.30 1.19
N ILE A 73 -11.73 6.18 0.58
CA ILE A 73 -13.00 6.07 -0.15
C ILE A 73 -13.97 5.21 0.66
N GLU A 74 -15.21 5.67 0.77
CA GLU A 74 -16.34 4.91 1.33
C GLU A 74 -17.40 4.66 0.27
N MET A 75 -17.92 3.44 0.22
CA MET A 75 -19.03 3.05 -0.64
C MET A 75 -20.31 2.94 0.18
N ILE A 76 -21.28 3.80 -0.09
CA ILE A 76 -22.55 3.91 0.64
C ILE A 76 -23.71 3.45 -0.24
N GLU A 77 -24.55 2.53 0.24
CA GLU A 77 -25.80 2.15 -0.44
C GLU A 77 -26.74 3.35 -0.57
N LYS A 78 -27.20 3.66 -1.79
CA LYS A 78 -28.03 4.85 -2.07
C LYS A 78 -29.37 4.85 -1.32
N ASN A 79 -30.03 3.69 -1.20
CA ASN A 79 -31.38 3.60 -0.65
C ASN A 79 -31.44 3.63 0.88
N THR A 80 -30.48 2.99 1.56
CA THR A 80 -30.50 2.84 3.02
C THR A 80 -29.47 3.73 3.73
N GLY A 81 -28.48 4.25 3.01
CA GLY A 81 -27.34 4.96 3.60
C GLY A 81 -26.35 4.04 4.31
N LYS A 82 -26.42 2.72 4.13
CA LYS A 82 -25.51 1.77 4.76
C LYS A 82 -24.10 1.86 4.15
N LEU A 83 -23.08 1.96 4.99
CA LEU A 83 -21.69 1.75 4.59
C LEU A 83 -21.47 0.28 4.18
N LEU A 84 -21.07 0.07 2.92
CA LEU A 84 -20.85 -1.26 2.35
C LEU A 84 -19.38 -1.63 2.30
N PHE A 85 -18.52 -0.67 1.97
CA PHE A 85 -17.07 -0.86 1.85
C PHE A 85 -16.31 0.43 2.20
N SER A 86 -15.11 0.33 2.76
CA SER A 86 -14.19 1.46 2.90
C SER A 86 -12.73 1.01 2.91
N LYS A 87 -11.83 1.80 2.32
CA LYS A 87 -10.39 1.56 2.35
C LYS A 87 -9.60 2.88 2.28
N GLY A 88 -8.66 3.04 3.21
CA GLY A 88 -7.68 4.13 3.21
C GLY A 88 -6.52 3.88 2.24
N PHE A 89 -5.91 4.95 1.73
CA PHE A 89 -4.78 4.89 0.80
C PHE A 89 -3.99 6.19 0.82
N CYS A 90 -2.84 6.19 0.14
CA CYS A 90 -2.07 7.39 -0.19
C CYS A 90 -1.81 7.47 -1.70
N SER A 91 -1.40 8.62 -2.20
CA SER A 91 -1.04 8.81 -3.61
C SER A 91 0.19 9.71 -3.83
N LEU A 92 0.70 9.72 -5.07
CA LEU A 92 1.79 10.63 -5.48
C LEU A 92 1.38 12.11 -5.41
N MET A 93 0.07 12.42 -5.48
CA MET A 93 -0.41 13.79 -5.34
C MET A 93 0.00 14.40 -3.99
N GLU A 94 -0.05 13.62 -2.92
CA GLU A 94 0.27 14.10 -1.57
C GLU A 94 1.72 14.56 -1.48
N GLU A 95 2.64 13.79 -2.04
CA GLU A 95 4.04 14.15 -2.11
C GLU A 95 4.24 15.37 -3.00
N TRP A 96 3.58 15.41 -4.16
CA TRP A 96 3.63 16.56 -5.04
C TRP A 96 3.14 17.85 -4.34
N LEU A 97 2.09 17.78 -3.51
CA LEU A 97 1.56 18.91 -2.75
C LEU A 97 2.57 19.50 -1.74
N THR A 98 3.58 18.73 -1.33
CA THR A 98 4.67 19.23 -0.48
C THR A 98 5.73 19.99 -1.27
N MET A 99 5.77 19.86 -2.59
CA MET A 99 6.76 20.51 -3.44
C MET A 99 6.52 22.03 -3.50
N PRO A 100 7.59 22.87 -3.53
CA PRO A 100 7.44 24.32 -3.62
C PRO A 100 6.60 24.77 -4.82
N GLU A 101 6.68 24.05 -5.93
CA GLU A 101 5.96 24.33 -7.17
C GLU A 101 4.43 24.18 -7.02
N ALA A 102 3.96 23.27 -6.16
CA ALA A 102 2.53 23.04 -5.91
C ALA A 102 1.82 24.24 -5.26
N LYS A 103 2.54 25.29 -4.87
CA LYS A 103 1.92 26.55 -4.43
C LYS A 103 1.36 27.35 -5.61
N THR A 104 1.95 27.21 -6.79
CA THR A 104 1.69 28.05 -7.96
C THR A 104 1.26 27.28 -9.21
N SER A 105 1.55 25.99 -9.30
CA SER A 105 1.18 25.11 -10.42
C SER A 105 0.24 24.02 -9.95
N CYS A 106 -0.54 23.44 -10.87
CA CYS A 106 -1.32 22.24 -10.59
C CYS A 106 -0.60 20.97 -11.06
N GLY A 107 -0.65 19.92 -10.24
CA GLY A 107 -0.28 18.56 -10.58
C GLY A 107 -1.51 17.84 -11.15
N ASN A 108 -1.27 16.76 -11.88
CA ASN A 108 -2.32 15.89 -12.40
C ASN A 108 -1.79 14.45 -12.46
N PHE A 109 -2.41 13.56 -11.70
CA PHE A 109 -1.98 12.18 -11.51
C PHE A 109 -3.10 11.23 -11.87
N GLN A 110 -2.73 10.08 -12.44
CA GLN A 110 -3.66 8.98 -12.68
C GLN A 110 -3.79 8.16 -11.41
N GLU A 111 -5.03 7.91 -11.01
CA GLU A 111 -5.36 7.12 -9.84
C GLU A 111 -6.31 5.98 -10.23
N THR A 112 -6.22 4.88 -9.49
CA THR A 112 -7.00 3.66 -9.68
C THR A 112 -7.40 3.16 -8.31
N PHE A 113 -8.69 2.89 -8.13
CA PHE A 113 -9.18 2.32 -6.88
C PHE A 113 -10.00 1.06 -7.15
N LEU A 114 -9.73 0.01 -6.38
CA LEU A 114 -10.38 -1.29 -6.53
C LEU A 114 -11.36 -1.53 -5.37
N MET A 115 -12.57 -1.92 -5.72
CA MET A 115 -13.66 -2.20 -4.79
C MET A 115 -14.36 -3.49 -5.17
N PRO A 116 -15.02 -4.19 -4.23
CA PRO A 116 -15.95 -5.26 -4.59
C PRO A 116 -17.08 -4.69 -5.47
N PHE A 117 -17.45 -5.40 -6.52
CA PHE A 117 -18.46 -4.92 -7.47
C PHE A 117 -19.87 -4.93 -6.85
N PRO A 118 -20.56 -3.78 -6.70
CA PRO A 118 -21.85 -3.74 -6.02
C PRO A 118 -23.01 -4.22 -6.92
N LYS A 119 -24.00 -4.87 -6.31
CA LYS A 119 -25.27 -5.29 -6.93
C LYS A 119 -26.34 -4.20 -6.91
N VAL A 120 -26.06 -3.09 -6.23
CA VAL A 120 -26.99 -2.00 -5.93
C VAL A 120 -26.35 -0.66 -6.28
N ASP A 121 -27.17 0.37 -6.45
CA ASP A 121 -26.69 1.74 -6.65
C ASP A 121 -26.01 2.25 -5.37
N VAL A 122 -24.86 2.91 -5.55
CA VAL A 122 -24.02 3.39 -4.45
C VAL A 122 -23.56 4.82 -4.68
N ARG A 123 -23.09 5.45 -3.61
CA ARG A 123 -22.36 6.71 -3.62
C ARG A 123 -20.95 6.45 -3.12
N LEU A 124 -19.96 6.90 -3.88
CA LEU A 124 -18.53 6.79 -3.58
C LEU A 124 -18.08 8.12 -2.98
N LEU A 125 -17.79 8.11 -1.68
CA LEU A 125 -17.43 9.30 -0.92
C LEU A 125 -15.91 9.35 -0.75
N PHE A 126 -15.29 10.40 -1.28
CA PHE A 126 -13.85 10.62 -1.19
C PHE A 126 -13.54 11.52 0.00
N TYR A 127 -12.63 11.05 0.85
CA TYR A 127 -12.17 11.77 2.02
C TYR A 127 -10.67 12.04 1.92
N THR A 128 -10.25 13.22 2.37
CA THR A 128 -8.84 13.59 2.59
C THR A 128 -8.67 14.05 4.04
N ARG A 129 -7.53 13.74 4.65
CA ARG A 129 -7.22 14.22 6.00
C ARG A 129 -6.89 15.71 5.99
N ASP A 130 -7.44 16.44 6.96
CA ASP A 130 -7.02 17.80 7.25
C ASP A 130 -5.75 17.85 8.11
N ASP A 131 -5.26 19.07 8.39
CA ASP A 131 -4.09 19.31 9.23
C ASP A 131 -4.22 18.75 10.65
N ASN A 132 -5.43 18.42 11.12
CA ASN A 132 -5.68 17.80 12.43
C ASN A 132 -5.81 16.28 12.34
N ASN A 133 -5.41 15.69 11.20
CA ASN A 133 -5.50 14.28 10.95
C ASN A 133 -6.98 13.78 11.03
N GLN A 134 -7.94 14.58 10.53
CA GLN A 134 -9.36 14.20 10.46
C GLN A 134 -9.81 14.09 9.01
N PHE A 135 -10.49 12.99 8.66
CA PHE A 135 -11.06 12.82 7.32
C PHE A 135 -12.17 13.85 7.05
N LYS A 136 -12.05 14.57 5.94
CA LYS A 136 -13.03 15.52 5.40
C LYS A 136 -13.50 15.04 4.04
N LEU A 137 -14.81 15.07 3.82
CA LEU A 137 -15.38 14.77 2.50
C LEU A 137 -14.93 15.85 1.51
N VAL A 138 -14.32 15.43 0.41
CA VAL A 138 -13.79 16.34 -0.63
C VAL A 138 -14.47 16.14 -1.98
N ALA A 139 -14.98 14.93 -2.26
CA ALA A 139 -15.74 14.64 -3.47
C ALA A 139 -16.75 13.51 -3.22
N GLU A 140 -17.75 13.43 -4.09
CA GLU A 140 -18.77 12.38 -4.10
C GLU A 140 -19.08 12.03 -5.57
N GLU A 141 -19.11 10.73 -5.88
CA GLU A 141 -19.49 10.21 -7.19
C GLU A 141 -20.64 9.22 -7.04
N GLU A 142 -21.63 9.27 -7.92
CA GLU A 142 -22.71 8.26 -7.95
C GLU A 142 -22.33 7.11 -8.90
N PHE A 143 -22.55 5.88 -8.47
CA PHE A 143 -22.32 4.70 -9.31
C PHE A 143 -23.53 3.78 -9.34
N THR A 144 -23.91 3.40 -10.54
CA THR A 144 -24.92 2.40 -10.89
C THR A 144 -24.21 1.24 -11.60
N PRO A 145 -24.45 -0.03 -11.23
CA PRO A 145 -23.73 -1.17 -11.81
C PRO A 145 -23.74 -1.26 -13.34
N SER A 146 -24.77 -0.73 -14.01
CA SER A 146 -24.86 -0.69 -15.47
C SER A 146 -23.91 0.30 -16.16
N GLN A 147 -23.22 1.17 -15.41
CA GLN A 147 -22.23 2.11 -15.94
C GLN A 147 -20.86 1.47 -16.19
N ALA A 148 -20.56 0.34 -15.52
CA ALA A 148 -19.26 -0.29 -15.67
C ALA A 148 -19.14 -1.07 -16.97
N GLU A 149 -18.03 -0.87 -17.68
CA GLU A 149 -17.67 -1.64 -18.86
C GLU A 149 -17.06 -2.98 -18.43
N GLU A 150 -17.52 -4.09 -19.02
CA GLU A 150 -16.89 -5.40 -18.78
C GLU A 150 -15.57 -5.49 -19.53
N VAL A 151 -14.52 -5.92 -18.84
CA VAL A 151 -13.21 -6.17 -19.45
C VAL A 151 -13.29 -7.37 -20.38
N ASP A 152 -12.66 -7.28 -21.55
CA ASP A 152 -12.57 -8.40 -22.48
C ASP A 152 -11.75 -9.54 -21.85
N LYS A 153 -12.28 -10.75 -21.92
CA LYS A 153 -11.61 -11.95 -21.38
C LYS A 153 -10.30 -12.25 -22.09
N ASP A 154 -10.17 -11.85 -23.35
CA ASP A 154 -8.94 -12.02 -24.12
C ASP A 154 -7.83 -11.04 -23.71
N GLU A 155 -8.17 -9.98 -22.97
CA GLU A 155 -7.22 -8.99 -22.44
C GLU A 155 -6.68 -9.35 -21.05
N LEU A 156 -7.23 -10.39 -20.39
CA LEU A 156 -6.80 -10.76 -19.04
C LEU A 156 -5.35 -11.24 -19.01
N ALA A 157 -4.57 -10.61 -18.14
CA ALA A 157 -3.19 -10.98 -17.89
C ALA A 157 -3.09 -12.38 -17.27
N LYS A 158 -2.00 -13.08 -17.60
CA LYS A 158 -1.71 -14.41 -17.08
C LYS A 158 -0.73 -14.32 -15.93
N ALA A 159 -1.17 -14.76 -14.75
CA ALA A 159 -0.32 -14.82 -13.57
C ALA A 159 0.74 -15.92 -13.70
N ILE A 160 1.92 -15.63 -13.16
CA ILE A 160 2.96 -16.60 -12.83
C ILE A 160 2.91 -16.80 -11.31
N ASP A 161 2.55 -18.00 -10.86
CA ASP A 161 2.55 -18.31 -9.43
C ASP A 161 4.00 -18.50 -8.94
N LEU A 162 4.45 -17.63 -8.03
CA LEU A 162 5.80 -17.68 -7.45
C LEU A 162 5.79 -18.34 -6.07
N HIS A 163 4.73 -18.07 -5.30
CA HIS A 163 4.39 -18.70 -4.02
C HIS A 163 2.91 -18.50 -3.72
N ILE A 164 2.13 -19.55 -3.45
CA ILE A 164 0.68 -19.43 -3.20
C ILE A 164 0.39 -19.96 -1.80
N ALA A 165 -0.15 -19.11 -0.94
CA ALA A 165 -0.51 -19.43 0.42
C ALA A 165 -1.94 -19.99 0.53
N ALA A 166 -2.90 -19.25 -0.04
CA ALA A 166 -4.32 -19.57 0.00
C ALA A 166 -5.05 -18.96 -1.21
N GLU A 167 -6.37 -19.17 -1.27
CA GLU A 167 -7.25 -18.47 -2.19
C GLU A 167 -7.26 -16.96 -1.90
N PRO A 168 -7.34 -16.07 -2.92
CA PRO A 168 -7.12 -14.64 -2.78
C PRO A 168 -7.81 -13.97 -1.58
N SER A 169 -9.11 -14.18 -1.41
CA SER A 169 -9.91 -13.63 -0.29
C SER A 169 -9.56 -14.09 1.14
N LYS A 170 -8.48 -14.87 1.31
CA LYS A 170 -8.04 -15.47 2.58
C LYS A 170 -6.56 -15.23 2.89
N CYS A 171 -5.85 -14.49 2.04
CA CYS A 171 -4.45 -14.14 2.25
C CYS A 171 -4.18 -12.76 1.68
N LEU A 172 -3.00 -12.21 1.97
CA LEU A 172 -2.49 -11.05 1.26
C LEU A 172 -1.99 -11.48 -0.12
N ASP A 173 -2.56 -10.96 -1.20
CA ASP A 173 -2.04 -11.20 -2.54
C ASP A 173 -1.12 -10.07 -3.02
N VAL A 174 0.13 -10.42 -3.31
CA VAL A 174 1.13 -9.50 -3.88
C VAL A 174 1.36 -9.87 -5.35
N VAL A 175 1.29 -8.89 -6.24
CA VAL A 175 1.69 -9.05 -7.64
C VAL A 175 2.97 -8.27 -7.93
N ILE A 176 3.93 -8.95 -8.56
CA ILE A 176 5.21 -8.37 -8.99
C ILE A 176 5.13 -8.08 -10.49
N VAL A 177 5.32 -6.81 -10.86
CA VAL A 177 5.26 -6.32 -12.25
C VAL A 177 6.65 -5.90 -12.72
N PRO A 178 7.23 -6.55 -13.73
CA PRO A 178 8.54 -6.17 -14.24
C PRO A 178 8.48 -4.89 -15.08
N ALA A 179 9.46 -4.01 -14.90
CA ALA A 179 9.66 -2.80 -15.70
C ALA A 179 11.06 -2.77 -16.32
N GLY A 180 11.16 -2.43 -17.61
CA GLY A 180 12.45 -2.27 -18.30
C GLY A 180 13.13 -3.58 -18.73
N TYR A 181 12.38 -4.69 -18.82
CA TYR A 181 12.87 -5.97 -19.33
C TYR A 181 12.45 -6.18 -20.78
N THR A 182 13.39 -6.37 -21.70
CA THR A 182 13.07 -6.71 -23.09
C THR A 182 12.65 -8.17 -23.24
N VAL A 183 12.03 -8.51 -24.38
CA VAL A 183 11.69 -9.91 -24.72
C VAL A 183 12.93 -10.82 -24.69
N SER A 184 14.09 -10.32 -25.10
CA SER A 184 15.36 -11.07 -25.02
C SER A 184 15.85 -11.32 -23.58
N GLU A 185 15.35 -10.58 -22.61
CA GLU A 185 15.68 -10.72 -21.18
C GLU A 185 14.65 -11.57 -20.42
N LYS A 186 13.75 -12.28 -21.12
CA LYS A 186 12.69 -13.10 -20.50
C LYS A 186 13.21 -14.04 -19.40
N GLU A 187 14.29 -14.77 -19.65
CA GLU A 187 14.83 -15.68 -18.63
C GLU A 187 15.36 -14.93 -17.39
N LYS A 188 15.98 -13.77 -17.59
CA LYS A 188 16.42 -12.89 -16.51
C LYS A 188 15.21 -12.39 -15.71
N MET A 189 14.18 -11.89 -16.38
CA MET A 189 12.94 -11.41 -15.76
C MET A 189 12.30 -12.50 -14.88
N LEU A 190 12.16 -13.72 -15.39
CA LEU A 190 11.60 -14.84 -14.62
C LEU A 190 12.46 -15.20 -13.40
N SER A 191 13.78 -15.16 -13.54
CA SER A 191 14.72 -15.38 -12.43
C SER A 191 14.60 -14.29 -11.37
N ASP A 192 14.52 -13.02 -11.77
CA ASP A 192 14.41 -11.88 -10.86
C ASP A 192 13.05 -11.86 -10.15
N LEU A 193 11.96 -12.22 -10.84
CA LEU A 193 10.62 -12.40 -10.24
C LEU A 193 10.68 -13.40 -9.07
N LYS A 194 11.31 -14.57 -9.31
CA LYS A 194 11.46 -15.58 -8.26
C LYS A 194 12.33 -15.07 -7.11
N MET A 195 13.42 -14.37 -7.42
CA MET A 195 14.30 -13.76 -6.43
C MET A 195 13.59 -12.74 -5.54
N PHE A 196 12.76 -11.86 -6.11
CA PHE A 196 11.96 -10.88 -5.36
C PHE A 196 10.98 -11.59 -4.41
N SER A 197 10.29 -12.63 -4.90
CA SER A 197 9.42 -13.46 -4.07
C SER A 197 10.19 -14.11 -2.91
N ASP A 198 11.39 -14.65 -3.16
CA ASP A 198 12.21 -15.29 -2.13
C ASP A 198 12.78 -14.28 -1.12
N PHE A 199 13.12 -13.07 -1.57
CA PHE A 199 13.57 -12.00 -0.69
C PHE A 199 12.49 -11.56 0.30
N LEU A 200 11.24 -11.43 -0.13
CA LEU A 200 10.15 -11.08 0.77
C LEU A 200 10.14 -12.02 1.99
N PHE A 201 10.29 -13.32 1.76
CA PHE A 201 10.28 -14.34 2.81
C PHE A 201 11.64 -14.62 3.46
N SER A 202 12.66 -13.81 3.17
CA SER A 202 14.02 -13.98 3.72
C SER A 202 14.25 -13.21 5.03
N LYS A 203 13.32 -12.31 5.40
CA LYS A 203 13.43 -11.48 6.60
C LYS A 203 12.21 -11.67 7.51
N PRO A 204 12.39 -11.69 8.84
CA PRO A 204 11.28 -11.59 9.78
C PRO A 204 10.51 -10.27 9.64
N PRO A 205 9.18 -10.26 9.87
CA PRO A 205 8.34 -11.42 10.24
C PRO A 205 7.78 -12.22 9.05
N PHE A 206 8.24 -11.95 7.82
CA PHE A 206 7.67 -12.56 6.62
C PHE A 206 8.05 -14.03 6.44
N ASP A 207 9.23 -14.43 6.93
CA ASP A 207 9.69 -15.82 6.95
C ASP A 207 8.70 -16.77 7.65
N GLU A 208 8.04 -16.30 8.71
CA GLU A 208 6.99 -17.00 9.46
C GLU A 208 5.57 -16.78 8.90
N ALA A 209 5.38 -15.90 7.91
CA ALA A 209 4.08 -15.53 7.36
C ALA A 209 3.80 -16.10 5.95
N LYS A 210 4.55 -17.12 5.53
CA LYS A 210 4.40 -17.76 4.21
C LYS A 210 3.01 -18.34 3.95
N ASP A 211 2.29 -18.73 4.99
CA ASP A 211 0.92 -19.23 4.93
C ASP A 211 -0.13 -18.11 4.86
N LYS A 212 0.29 -16.84 4.92
CA LYS A 212 -0.58 -15.66 4.90
C LYS A 212 -0.41 -14.77 3.67
N ILE A 213 0.61 -15.03 2.84
CA ILE A 213 0.96 -14.16 1.71
C ILE A 213 1.11 -15.01 0.46
N SER A 214 0.34 -14.70 -0.59
CA SER A 214 0.54 -15.21 -1.94
C SER A 214 1.32 -14.18 -2.75
N VAL A 215 2.25 -14.65 -3.59
CA VAL A 215 3.07 -13.85 -4.48
C VAL A 215 2.92 -14.38 -5.91
N ARG A 216 2.48 -13.51 -6.80
CA ARG A 216 2.38 -13.77 -8.24
C ARG A 216 3.26 -12.79 -9.00
N GLY A 217 3.68 -13.18 -10.19
CA GLY A 217 4.31 -12.30 -11.17
C GLY A 217 3.47 -12.20 -12.44
N VAL A 218 3.89 -11.35 -13.37
CA VAL A 218 3.34 -11.27 -14.72
C VAL A 218 4.49 -11.16 -15.73
N GLU A 219 4.32 -11.73 -16.92
CA GLU A 219 5.20 -11.42 -18.04
C GLU A 219 4.79 -10.06 -18.62
N PHE A 220 5.64 -9.05 -18.43
CA PHE A 220 5.47 -7.74 -19.03
C PHE A 220 6.80 -7.26 -19.59
N PHE A 221 6.81 -6.86 -20.86
CA PHE A 221 8.04 -6.52 -21.57
C PHE A 221 8.08 -5.06 -21.96
N SER A 222 9.30 -4.54 -21.99
CA SER A 222 9.63 -3.22 -22.47
C SER A 222 10.39 -3.25 -23.80
N SER A 223 10.27 -2.17 -24.57
CA SER A 223 11.00 -1.99 -25.83
C SER A 223 12.50 -1.75 -25.62
N GLU A 224 12.88 -1.16 -24.48
CA GLU A 224 14.26 -0.90 -24.10
C GLU A 224 14.61 -1.61 -22.78
N SER A 225 15.86 -2.04 -22.65
CA SER A 225 16.40 -2.61 -21.41
C SER A 225 16.87 -1.49 -20.48
N GLY A 226 16.34 -1.49 -19.26
CA GLY A 226 16.70 -0.52 -18.22
C GLY A 226 15.59 0.46 -17.84
N ILE A 227 15.90 1.34 -16.89
CA ILE A 227 15.00 2.39 -16.40
C ILE A 227 15.57 3.77 -16.73
N PRO A 228 14.77 4.69 -17.32
CA PRO A 228 15.18 6.07 -17.62
C PRO A 228 15.25 6.95 -16.37
N GLY A 229 15.76 8.17 -16.52
CA GLY A 229 15.72 9.23 -15.49
C GLY A 229 17.07 9.61 -14.88
N LEU A 230 18.10 8.76 -15.03
CA LEU A 230 19.47 9.08 -14.59
C LEU A 230 20.35 9.48 -15.78
N ALA A 231 21.41 10.24 -15.50
CA ALA A 231 22.44 10.54 -16.50
C ALA A 231 23.16 9.28 -17.02
N SER A 232 23.21 8.22 -16.21
CA SER A 232 23.76 6.91 -16.57
C SER A 232 22.77 6.00 -17.30
N SER A 233 21.48 6.35 -17.34
CA SER A 233 20.44 5.54 -17.97
C SER A 233 20.68 5.46 -19.48
N LYS A 234 20.68 4.22 -20.00
CA LYS A 234 20.66 3.96 -21.44
C LYS A 234 19.25 3.94 -21.99
N ALA A 235 18.32 3.37 -21.24
CA ALA A 235 16.90 3.39 -21.57
C ALA A 235 16.38 4.84 -21.53
N LYS A 236 15.58 5.21 -22.52
CA LYS A 236 14.89 6.50 -22.59
C LYS A 236 13.43 6.37 -22.20
N PHE A 237 12.88 5.17 -22.29
CA PHE A 237 11.48 4.87 -22.09
C PHE A 237 11.30 3.42 -21.67
N ASN A 238 10.21 3.14 -20.96
CA ASN A 238 9.64 1.81 -20.79
C ASN A 238 8.13 1.92 -20.73
N GLU A 239 7.46 0.80 -20.98
CA GLU A 239 6.04 0.74 -21.25
C GLU A 239 5.21 1.06 -20.01
N LEU A 240 5.73 0.90 -18.80
CA LEU A 240 5.03 1.31 -17.57
C LEU A 240 5.30 2.76 -17.18
N GLY A 241 6.13 3.50 -17.93
CA GLY A 241 6.47 4.87 -17.61
C GLY A 241 7.34 5.04 -16.38
N VAL A 242 7.90 3.96 -15.83
CA VAL A 242 8.69 3.99 -14.59
C VAL A 242 9.98 4.76 -14.82
N HIS A 243 10.34 5.68 -13.93
CA HIS A 243 11.58 6.44 -14.07
C HIS A 243 12.19 6.80 -12.72
N TYR A 244 13.51 6.97 -12.71
CA TYR A 244 14.23 7.63 -11.62
C TYR A 244 13.95 9.13 -11.61
N ASN A 245 14.37 9.81 -10.54
CA ASN A 245 14.35 11.27 -10.43
C ASN A 245 12.94 11.86 -10.26
N THR A 246 12.00 11.09 -9.69
CA THR A 246 10.68 11.61 -9.33
C THR A 246 10.84 12.77 -8.33
N PHE A 247 10.17 13.88 -8.63
CA PHE A 247 10.27 15.15 -7.88
C PHE A 247 11.69 15.69 -7.65
N GLY A 248 12.65 15.32 -8.51
CA GLY A 248 14.04 15.79 -8.41
C GLY A 248 14.93 14.99 -7.45
N SER A 249 14.42 13.91 -6.86
CA SER A 249 15.22 12.99 -6.03
C SER A 249 15.79 11.87 -6.90
N GLU A 250 17.10 11.91 -7.19
CA GLU A 250 17.74 11.01 -8.17
C GLU A 250 17.41 9.53 -7.97
N ARG A 251 17.31 9.07 -6.72
CA ARG A 251 17.12 7.65 -6.37
C ARG A 251 15.65 7.26 -6.16
N TYR A 252 14.72 8.22 -6.30
CA TYR A 252 13.29 7.97 -6.16
C TYR A 252 12.72 7.48 -7.49
N ILE A 253 12.17 6.27 -7.50
CA ILE A 253 11.70 5.58 -8.70
C ILE A 253 10.19 5.42 -8.64
N MET A 254 9.42 6.11 -9.49
CA MET A 254 7.97 6.01 -9.52
C MET A 254 7.43 5.96 -10.96
N THR A 255 6.12 5.79 -11.12
CA THR A 255 5.38 5.99 -12.37
C THR A 255 4.07 6.72 -12.08
N GLU A 256 3.75 7.72 -12.90
CA GLU A 256 2.45 8.39 -12.87
C GLU A 256 1.43 7.72 -13.81
N GLN A 257 1.79 6.61 -14.48
CA GLN A 257 0.94 5.91 -15.45
C GLN A 257 0.15 4.76 -14.80
N LEU A 258 -0.60 5.07 -13.74
CA LEU A 258 -1.23 4.06 -12.91
C LEU A 258 -2.29 3.24 -13.65
N TRP A 259 -3.06 3.84 -14.56
CA TRP A 259 -4.05 3.07 -15.34
C TRP A 259 -3.37 1.97 -16.15
N LYS A 260 -2.23 2.29 -16.79
CA LYS A 260 -1.45 1.34 -17.56
C LYS A 260 -0.81 0.25 -16.70
N LEU A 261 -0.39 0.59 -15.48
CA LEU A 261 0.08 -0.40 -14.50
C LEU A 261 -1.02 -1.41 -14.17
N HIS A 262 -2.23 -0.94 -13.90
CA HIS A 262 -3.37 -1.80 -13.59
C HIS A 262 -3.86 -2.60 -14.80
N ASP A 263 -3.77 -2.04 -16.02
CA ASP A 263 -4.05 -2.76 -17.26
C ASP A 263 -3.09 -3.94 -17.46
N ALA A 264 -1.80 -3.75 -17.15
CA ALA A 264 -0.78 -4.79 -17.29
C ALA A 264 -1.02 -6.04 -16.42
N ILE A 265 -1.82 -5.91 -15.37
CA ILE A 265 -2.14 -6.98 -14.40
C ILE A 265 -3.64 -7.28 -14.35
N ILE A 266 -4.42 -6.81 -15.32
CA ILE A 266 -5.87 -6.94 -15.30
C ILE A 266 -6.29 -8.42 -15.25
N GLY A 267 -7.15 -8.77 -14.29
CA GLY A 267 -7.58 -10.15 -14.05
C GLY A 267 -6.68 -11.00 -13.14
N ILE A 268 -5.48 -10.55 -12.81
CA ILE A 268 -4.66 -11.20 -11.76
C ILE A 268 -5.23 -10.76 -10.40
N PRO A 269 -5.49 -11.68 -9.45
CA PRO A 269 -5.88 -11.29 -8.10
C PRO A 269 -4.70 -10.68 -7.33
N TYR A 270 -4.88 -9.47 -6.79
CA TYR A 270 -3.91 -8.79 -5.93
C TYR A 270 -4.58 -7.82 -4.95
N ASP A 271 -3.90 -7.60 -3.83
CA ASP A 271 -4.13 -6.50 -2.88
C ASP A 271 -3.02 -5.44 -2.98
N GLN A 272 -1.80 -5.85 -3.32
CA GLN A 272 -0.59 -5.02 -3.32
C GLN A 272 0.24 -5.23 -4.58
N ILE A 273 0.87 -4.15 -5.07
CA ILE A 273 1.70 -4.16 -6.26
C ILE A 273 3.15 -3.86 -5.88
N VAL A 274 4.08 -4.65 -6.43
CA VAL A 274 5.52 -4.38 -6.42
C VAL A 274 6.01 -4.28 -7.86
N ILE A 275 6.60 -3.15 -8.23
CA ILE A 275 7.24 -2.94 -9.52
C ILE A 275 8.72 -3.30 -9.39
N MET A 276 9.13 -4.33 -10.12
CA MET A 276 10.51 -4.80 -10.20
C MET A 276 11.26 -4.09 -11.32
N CYS A 277 12.15 -3.17 -10.97
CA CYS A 277 12.83 -2.30 -11.91
C CYS A 277 14.13 -2.94 -12.44
N ASN A 278 14.26 -3.18 -13.75
CA ASN A 278 15.48 -3.71 -14.37
C ASN A 278 16.65 -2.71 -14.30
N SER A 279 17.24 -2.55 -13.13
CA SER A 279 18.34 -1.62 -12.88
C SER A 279 19.17 -2.13 -11.70
N ASP A 280 20.48 -1.96 -11.78
CA ASP A 280 21.44 -2.25 -10.71
C ASP A 280 21.81 -1.00 -9.90
N VAL A 281 21.30 0.17 -10.28
CA VAL A 281 21.49 1.43 -9.54
C VAL A 281 20.51 1.46 -8.37
N TYR A 282 20.99 1.82 -7.19
CA TYR A 282 20.15 1.90 -6.00
C TYR A 282 19.01 2.92 -6.17
N GLY A 283 17.79 2.47 -5.90
CA GLY A 283 16.60 3.32 -5.83
C GLY A 283 15.32 2.51 -5.64
N GLY A 284 14.25 3.20 -5.25
CA GLY A 284 12.96 2.62 -4.94
C GLY A 284 11.96 3.70 -4.55
N GLY A 285 10.81 3.28 -4.06
CA GLY A 285 9.75 4.12 -3.54
C GLY A 285 8.53 3.29 -3.15
N GLY A 286 7.78 3.72 -2.15
CA GLY A 286 6.59 3.00 -1.71
C GLY A 286 5.55 3.93 -1.11
N ILE A 287 4.30 3.79 -1.56
CA ILE A 287 3.17 4.61 -1.08
C ILE A 287 2.03 3.68 -0.66
N TYR A 288 1.45 3.96 0.51
CA TYR A 288 0.45 3.11 1.16
C TYR A 288 -0.77 2.82 0.26
N ASN A 289 -1.07 1.54 0.03
CA ASN A 289 -2.13 1.04 -0.87
C ASN A 289 -2.07 1.60 -2.30
N PHE A 290 -0.87 1.97 -2.78
CA PHE A 290 -0.61 2.44 -4.14
C PHE A 290 0.24 1.40 -4.89
N TYR A 291 1.56 1.43 -4.71
CA TYR A 291 2.50 0.37 -5.08
C TYR A 291 3.85 0.61 -4.38
N ALA A 292 4.74 -0.38 -4.45
CA ALA A 292 6.17 -0.21 -4.18
C ALA A 292 7.00 -0.43 -5.45
N THR A 293 8.17 0.19 -5.54
CA THR A 293 9.19 -0.05 -6.57
C THR A 293 10.50 -0.44 -5.91
N SER A 294 11.29 -1.28 -6.57
CA SER A 294 12.66 -1.54 -6.15
C SER A 294 13.52 -1.86 -7.35
N TYR A 295 14.74 -1.30 -7.36
CA TYR A 295 15.82 -1.79 -8.20
C TYR A 295 16.17 -3.25 -7.88
N VAL A 296 16.88 -3.91 -8.79
CA VAL A 296 17.28 -5.31 -8.65
C VAL A 296 18.68 -5.38 -8.06
N ASN A 297 18.75 -5.89 -6.83
CA ASN A 297 20.01 -6.22 -6.16
C ASN A 297 20.06 -7.73 -5.86
N PRO A 298 20.85 -8.53 -6.59
CA PRO A 298 20.87 -9.97 -6.39
C PRO A 298 21.44 -10.44 -5.05
N GLN A 299 22.08 -9.55 -4.27
CA GLN A 299 22.69 -9.89 -2.99
C GLN A 299 21.83 -9.48 -1.79
N ASN A 300 20.88 -8.55 -1.96
CA ASN A 300 20.15 -7.99 -0.83
C ASN A 300 18.80 -7.40 -1.23
N GLY A 301 17.72 -7.91 -0.64
CA GLY A 301 16.35 -7.40 -0.80
C GLY A 301 15.95 -6.25 0.15
N PHE A 302 16.92 -5.52 0.74
CA PHE A 302 16.63 -4.45 1.70
C PHE A 302 15.64 -3.41 1.18
N VAL A 303 15.92 -2.81 0.02
CA VAL A 303 15.05 -1.75 -0.56
C VAL A 303 13.66 -2.30 -0.86
N LEU A 304 13.55 -3.44 -1.54
CA LEU A 304 12.27 -4.12 -1.75
C LEU A 304 11.43 -4.22 -0.46
N ILE A 305 12.02 -4.70 0.63
CA ILE A 305 11.29 -4.90 1.88
C ILE A 305 10.94 -3.57 2.55
N HIS A 306 11.83 -2.58 2.47
CA HIS A 306 11.61 -1.23 2.98
C HIS A 306 10.44 -0.56 2.25
N GLU A 307 10.48 -0.51 0.92
CA GLU A 307 9.46 0.13 0.10
C GLU A 307 8.11 -0.59 0.17
N PHE A 308 8.13 -1.94 0.17
CA PHE A 308 6.93 -2.74 0.39
C PHE A 308 6.31 -2.47 1.76
N SER A 309 7.09 -2.01 2.73
CA SER A 309 6.56 -1.71 4.06
C SER A 309 5.84 -0.37 4.13
N HIS A 310 6.24 0.60 3.32
CA HIS A 310 5.41 1.79 3.09
C HIS A 310 4.11 1.39 2.39
N SER A 311 4.20 0.65 1.28
CA SER A 311 3.04 0.38 0.45
C SER A 311 2.00 -0.53 1.10
N CYS A 312 2.43 -1.63 1.74
CA CYS A 312 1.51 -2.60 2.31
C CYS A 312 1.11 -2.28 3.76
N PHE A 313 2.03 -1.73 4.56
CA PHE A 313 1.86 -1.62 6.01
C PHE A 313 1.70 -0.18 6.50
N GLY A 314 1.87 0.83 5.63
CA GLY A 314 1.70 2.23 6.00
C GLY A 314 2.68 2.68 7.08
N LEU A 315 3.88 2.10 7.09
CA LEU A 315 4.96 2.51 7.98
C LEU A 315 5.62 3.76 7.42
N ALA A 316 6.01 4.69 8.29
CA ALA A 316 6.81 5.86 7.93
C ALA A 316 8.30 5.54 7.98
N ASP A 317 9.09 6.39 7.34
CA ASP A 317 10.54 6.38 7.51
C ASP A 317 10.99 6.76 8.92
N GLU A 318 11.96 5.99 9.45
CA GLU A 318 12.54 6.19 10.77
C GLU A 318 13.90 6.90 10.72
N TYR A 319 14.40 7.25 9.54
CA TYR A 319 15.58 8.09 9.39
C TYR A 319 15.23 9.59 9.38
N ALA A 320 16.18 10.43 9.81
CA ALA A 320 15.97 11.86 10.07
C ALA A 320 16.52 12.78 8.97
N GLU A 321 17.12 12.21 7.93
CA GLU A 321 17.76 12.94 6.82
C GLU A 321 16.95 12.71 5.54
N ASN A 322 16.79 13.73 4.70
CA ASN A 322 16.18 13.57 3.38
C ASN A 322 16.84 14.55 2.41
N ASP A 323 17.05 14.09 1.18
CA ASP A 323 17.60 14.87 0.07
C ASP A 323 16.49 15.69 -0.64
N SER A 324 15.21 15.45 -0.31
CA SER A 324 14.02 16.08 -0.87
C SER A 324 13.08 16.63 0.21
N PRO A 325 12.29 17.70 -0.04
CA PRO A 325 11.18 18.08 0.83
C PRO A 325 9.95 17.16 0.71
N ALA A 326 9.92 16.27 -0.29
CA ALA A 326 8.82 15.33 -0.51
C ALA A 326 8.61 14.41 0.70
N GLY A 327 7.35 14.18 1.07
CA GLY A 327 6.96 13.22 2.11
C GLY A 327 7.20 13.68 3.56
N MET A 328 7.59 14.93 3.80
CA MET A 328 7.81 15.42 5.16
C MET A 328 6.52 15.50 5.99
N LEU A 329 6.51 14.82 7.13
CA LEU A 329 5.37 14.83 8.07
C LEU A 329 5.33 16.12 8.91
N SER A 330 4.14 16.53 9.31
CA SER A 330 3.99 17.68 10.21
C SER A 330 4.38 17.30 11.65
N ALA A 331 5.34 18.04 12.23
CA ALA A 331 5.67 17.93 13.66
C ALA A 331 4.57 18.52 14.59
N THR A 332 3.55 19.19 14.03
CA THR A 332 2.49 19.84 14.81
C THR A 332 1.22 18.99 14.92
N THR A 333 1.18 17.80 14.34
CA THR A 333 0.03 16.89 14.41
C THR A 333 0.52 15.47 14.70
N GLU A 334 -0.30 14.65 15.36
CA GLU A 334 0.06 13.23 15.52
C GLU A 334 -0.03 12.54 14.15
N PRO A 335 1.04 11.92 13.65
CA PRO A 335 1.02 11.19 12.38
C PRO A 335 0.02 10.02 12.42
N TRP A 336 -0.53 9.61 11.29
CA TRP A 336 -1.39 8.43 11.24
C TRP A 336 -0.57 7.12 11.21
N GLU A 337 0.67 7.18 10.71
CA GLU A 337 1.63 6.08 10.64
C GLU A 337 1.97 5.60 12.05
N ARG A 338 1.98 4.29 12.24
CA ARG A 338 2.02 3.71 13.59
C ARG A 338 3.42 3.62 14.21
N ASN A 339 4.48 3.73 13.41
CA ASN A 339 5.89 3.62 13.85
C ASN A 339 6.61 4.97 14.03
N VAL A 340 5.90 6.10 13.98
CA VAL A 340 6.44 7.42 14.35
C VAL A 340 5.43 8.20 15.20
N THR A 341 5.89 9.17 16.00
CA THR A 341 5.01 9.97 16.86
C THR A 341 5.52 11.39 17.08
N THR A 342 4.60 12.34 17.29
CA THR A 342 4.91 13.69 17.81
C THR A 342 4.59 13.83 19.30
N LEU A 343 4.21 12.72 19.94
CA LEU A 343 3.76 12.62 21.34
C LEU A 343 2.45 13.34 21.67
N LYS A 344 1.71 13.82 20.68
CA LYS A 344 0.44 14.53 20.88
C LYS A 344 -0.72 13.59 21.18
N ASN A 345 -0.69 12.39 20.61
CA ASN A 345 -1.66 11.32 20.86
C ASN A 345 -0.94 9.96 20.90
N PHE A 346 0.06 9.87 21.77
CA PHE A 346 0.97 8.71 21.85
C PHE A 346 0.29 7.42 22.34
N SER A 347 -0.81 7.52 23.08
CA SER A 347 -1.57 6.36 23.57
C SER A 347 -2.12 5.49 22.45
N ASN A 348 -2.26 6.05 21.24
CA ASN A 348 -2.69 5.32 20.04
C ASN A 348 -1.51 4.75 19.22
N LYS A 349 -0.29 4.75 19.76
CA LYS A 349 0.92 4.28 19.09
C LYS A 349 1.48 3.03 19.79
N TRP A 350 2.70 3.09 20.32
CA TRP A 350 3.36 1.99 21.02
C TRP A 350 3.61 2.29 22.51
N GLU A 351 2.85 3.23 23.08
CA GLU A 351 2.96 3.58 24.50
C GLU A 351 2.82 2.35 25.41
N ASP A 352 1.96 1.41 25.02
CA ASP A 352 1.70 0.12 25.67
C ASP A 352 2.90 -0.84 25.66
N MET A 353 3.89 -0.61 24.79
CA MET A 353 5.08 -1.45 24.63
C MET A 353 6.30 -0.90 25.39
N ILE A 354 6.20 0.29 25.99
CA ILE A 354 7.31 0.93 26.71
C ILE A 354 7.27 0.54 28.19
N ARG A 355 8.42 0.14 28.75
CA ARG A 355 8.56 -0.12 30.20
C ARG A 355 8.41 1.17 30.99
N ASP A 356 7.79 1.10 32.17
CA ASP A 356 7.64 2.25 33.09
C ASP A 356 8.97 2.93 33.44
N THR A 357 10.08 2.20 33.40
CA THR A 357 11.43 2.70 33.71
C THR A 357 12.16 3.34 32.54
N THR A 358 11.65 3.21 31.30
CA THR A 358 12.33 3.73 30.11
C THR A 358 12.13 5.25 30.01
N PRO A 359 13.21 6.08 29.93
CA PRO A 359 13.09 7.53 29.83
C PRO A 359 12.33 7.98 28.59
N ARG A 360 11.64 9.13 28.67
CA ARG A 360 10.91 9.75 27.56
C ARG A 360 11.27 11.25 27.45
N PRO A 361 11.95 11.71 26.39
CA PRO A 361 12.57 10.92 25.31
C PRO A 361 13.63 9.94 25.80
N THR A 362 13.80 8.83 25.09
CA THR A 362 14.79 7.80 25.38
C THR A 362 16.14 8.20 24.75
N PRO A 363 17.23 8.27 25.51
CA PRO A 363 18.52 8.65 24.96
C PRO A 363 19.12 7.52 24.11
N CYS A 364 19.68 7.87 22.94
CA CYS A 364 20.40 6.94 22.07
C CYS A 364 21.74 6.50 22.71
N THR A 365 21.67 5.53 23.63
CA THR A 365 22.83 4.94 24.31
C THR A 365 22.77 3.42 24.22
N GLU A 366 23.91 2.77 24.44
CA GLU A 366 24.02 1.31 24.40
C GLU A 366 23.04 0.59 25.34
N ILE A 367 22.66 1.21 26.46
CA ILE A 367 21.72 0.66 27.45
C ILE A 367 20.31 0.47 26.85
N TYR A 368 19.90 1.37 25.95
CA TYR A 368 18.57 1.36 25.34
C TYR A 368 18.58 0.89 23.88
N LYS A 369 19.69 0.31 23.39
CA LYS A 369 19.79 -0.08 21.97
C LYS A 369 18.76 -1.14 21.58
N ASP A 370 18.43 -2.02 22.53
CA ASP A 370 17.52 -3.14 22.35
C ASP A 370 16.19 -2.96 23.11
N GLU A 371 15.82 -1.71 23.42
CA GLU A 371 14.59 -1.38 24.12
C GLU A 371 13.63 -0.57 23.24
N VAL A 372 12.34 -0.89 23.33
CA VAL A 372 11.28 -0.03 22.78
C VAL A 372 11.21 1.24 23.62
N GLY A 373 11.35 2.38 22.97
CA GLY A 373 11.42 3.70 23.60
C GLY A 373 10.84 4.81 22.73
N VAL A 374 11.26 6.04 23.02
CA VAL A 374 10.86 7.26 22.30
C VAL A 374 12.13 7.97 21.86
N PHE A 375 12.72 7.54 20.74
CA PHE A 375 14.00 8.06 20.25
C PHE A 375 13.75 9.23 19.30
N GLU A 376 14.31 10.41 19.61
CA GLU A 376 14.12 11.59 18.78
C GLU A 376 14.82 11.45 17.42
N GLY A 377 14.15 11.93 16.37
CA GLY A 377 14.60 11.87 14.99
C GLY A 377 13.90 10.78 14.18
N ALA A 378 13.03 11.16 13.25
CA ALA A 378 12.32 10.28 12.31
C ALA A 378 11.62 11.12 11.23
N ALA A 379 11.09 10.47 10.20
CA ALA A 379 10.33 11.11 9.12
C ALA A 379 11.00 12.40 8.60
N TYR A 380 12.31 12.27 8.32
CA TYR A 380 13.14 13.33 7.74
C TYR A 380 13.35 14.56 8.65
N GLN A 381 13.07 14.43 9.95
CA GLN A 381 13.23 15.50 10.92
C GLN A 381 14.07 15.03 12.10
N SER A 382 15.07 15.81 12.46
CA SER A 382 15.96 15.52 13.61
C SER A 382 15.35 15.82 14.97
N LYS A 383 14.22 16.54 15.03
CA LYS A 383 13.56 16.97 16.26
C LYS A 383 12.04 16.95 16.13
N GLY A 384 11.35 16.74 17.25
CA GLY A 384 9.88 16.84 17.33
C GLY A 384 9.11 15.62 16.80
N ILE A 385 9.77 14.71 16.09
CA ILE A 385 9.23 13.39 15.73
C ILE A 385 10.13 12.30 16.33
N TYR A 386 9.51 11.25 16.84
CA TYR A 386 10.17 10.15 17.53
C TYR A 386 9.87 8.81 16.87
N ARG A 387 10.83 7.89 16.92
CA ARG A 387 10.73 6.50 16.48
C ARG A 387 10.80 5.53 17.66
N PRO A 388 10.31 4.29 17.50
CA PRO A 388 10.19 3.31 18.58
C PRO A 388 11.51 2.67 19.00
N TYR A 389 12.52 2.69 18.14
CA TYR A 389 13.76 1.93 18.33
C TYR A 389 14.98 2.64 17.75
N GLN A 390 16.18 2.30 18.22
CA GLN A 390 17.38 2.96 17.69
C GLN A 390 17.66 2.61 16.22
N ASN A 391 17.44 1.35 15.84
CA ASN A 391 17.58 0.85 14.47
C ASN A 391 16.37 -0.02 14.07
N CYS A 392 15.94 0.10 12.82
CA CYS A 392 14.81 -0.63 12.26
C CYS A 392 15.05 -0.76 10.76
N LEU A 393 14.41 -1.72 10.10
CA LEU A 393 14.42 -1.81 8.64
C LEU A 393 13.91 -0.51 7.97
N MET A 394 12.97 0.20 8.61
CA MET A 394 12.52 1.52 8.17
C MET A 394 13.56 2.64 8.35
N ARG A 395 14.78 2.31 8.79
CA ARG A 395 15.89 3.24 8.99
C ARG A 395 17.18 2.80 8.30
N SER A 396 17.49 1.51 8.32
CA SER A 396 18.73 0.93 7.81
C SER A 396 18.58 -0.58 7.58
N ASP A 397 19.56 -1.21 6.93
CA ASP A 397 19.53 -2.66 6.64
C ASP A 397 19.78 -3.53 7.89
N VAL A 398 18.75 -3.60 8.73
CA VAL A 398 18.64 -4.43 9.92
C VAL A 398 17.21 -5.02 9.99
N PRO A 399 16.91 -5.98 10.87
CA PRO A 399 15.54 -6.44 11.08
C PRO A 399 14.59 -5.33 11.55
N PHE A 400 13.28 -5.53 11.37
CA PHE A 400 12.26 -4.62 11.90
C PHE A 400 12.35 -4.51 13.42
N CYS A 401 12.04 -3.32 13.93
CA CYS A 401 11.85 -3.14 15.36
C CYS A 401 10.55 -3.82 15.83
N PRO A 402 10.39 -4.09 17.15
CA PRO A 402 9.20 -4.76 17.67
C PRO A 402 7.88 -4.07 17.32
N VAL A 403 7.87 -2.73 17.21
CA VAL A 403 6.66 -1.96 16.86
C VAL A 403 6.29 -2.20 15.40
N CYS A 404 7.22 -2.06 14.46
CA CYS A 404 6.95 -2.37 13.05
C CYS A 404 6.52 -3.83 12.85
N THR A 405 7.15 -4.78 13.55
CA THR A 405 6.74 -6.18 13.54
C THR A 405 5.29 -6.37 13.98
N ARG A 406 4.86 -5.70 15.06
CA ARG A 406 3.46 -5.72 15.52
C ARG A 406 2.51 -5.19 14.45
N GLU A 407 2.82 -4.07 13.83
CA GLU A 407 1.96 -3.46 12.81
C GLU A 407 1.87 -4.29 11.53
N ILE A 408 2.98 -4.90 11.10
CA ILE A 408 2.99 -5.85 9.98
C ILE A 408 2.08 -7.04 10.30
N GLN A 409 2.18 -7.61 11.51
CA GLN A 409 1.32 -8.73 11.93
C GLN A 409 -0.16 -8.34 11.99
N ASN A 410 -0.49 -7.18 12.56
CA ASN A 410 -1.86 -6.66 12.60
C ASN A 410 -2.45 -6.50 11.20
N MET A 411 -1.66 -5.96 10.27
CA MET A 411 -2.10 -5.80 8.89
C MET A 411 -2.32 -7.17 8.21
N LEU A 412 -1.39 -8.11 8.33
CA LEU A 412 -1.54 -9.46 7.77
C LEU A 412 -2.76 -10.20 8.33
N GLU A 413 -3.10 -9.98 9.60
CA GLU A 413 -4.32 -10.50 10.19
C GLU A 413 -5.58 -9.93 9.55
N SER A 414 -5.56 -8.67 9.11
CA SER A 414 -6.71 -8.04 8.46
C SER A 414 -7.06 -8.67 7.09
N TYR A 415 -6.05 -9.18 6.37
CA TYR A 415 -6.21 -9.90 5.10
C TYR A 415 -6.59 -11.38 5.26
N THR A 416 -6.30 -11.99 6.41
CA THR A 416 -6.47 -13.45 6.62
C THR A 416 -7.69 -13.83 7.46
N LYS A 417 -8.30 -12.87 8.16
CA LYS A 417 -9.46 -13.10 9.04
C LYS A 417 -10.79 -13.09 8.32
#